data_AF-A0A2A1ZP23-F1
#
_entry.id   AF-A0A2A1ZP23-F1
#
_cell.length_a   1.000
_cell.length_b   1.000
_cell.length_c   1.000
_cell.angle_alpha   90.00
_cell.angle_beta   90.00
_cell.angle_gamma   90.00
#
_symmetry.space_group_name_H-M   'P 1'
#
loop_
_entity.id
_entity.type
_entity.pdbx_description
1 polymer ?
#
loop_
_entity_poly.entity_id
_entity_poly.type
_entity_poly.pdbx_seq_one_letter_code
_entity_poly.pdbx_strand_id
1 'polypeptide(L)'
;MILSRLTRISLPKEEYLLLLGISISIFSSNYSFLIENILRNDTQQLYNWHDLVDVNRMKKIYSAVQKTIPQEHVEEIIELLREIINLRNRIVHSFRITSSTNEQILATKNPDTQQQYEINEEFLKAFIDFNNQLSDRLHDLRGF
;
A
#
# COMPACT_ATOMS: atom_id res chain seq x y z
N MET A 1 18.69 -22.37 2.06
CA MET A 1 18.24 -22.44 0.64
C MET A 1 18.34 -21.04 0.06
N ILE A 2 19.08 -20.84 -1.03
CA ILE A 2 19.21 -19.53 -1.66
C ILE A 2 17.98 -19.33 -2.56
N LEU A 3 17.05 -18.45 -2.15
CA LEU A 3 15.77 -18.23 -2.84
C LEU A 3 15.95 -17.71 -4.27
N SER A 4 17.05 -16.99 -4.56
CA SER A 4 17.33 -16.49 -5.91
C SER A 4 17.54 -17.61 -6.95
N ARG A 5 17.81 -18.85 -6.53
CA ARG A 5 17.93 -20.02 -7.44
C ARG A 5 16.59 -20.58 -7.92
N LEU A 6 15.47 -20.07 -7.41
CA LEU A 6 14.13 -20.49 -7.85
C LEU A 6 13.79 -20.02 -9.27
N THR A 7 14.54 -19.06 -9.82
CA THR A 7 14.31 -18.51 -11.15
C THR A 7 15.61 -18.33 -11.92
N ARG A 8 15.51 -18.28 -13.24
CA ARG A 8 16.60 -17.93 -14.16
C ARG A 8 16.52 -16.46 -14.61
N ILE A 9 15.49 -15.73 -14.18
CA ILE A 9 15.28 -14.32 -14.50
C ILE A 9 16.19 -13.45 -13.62
N SER A 10 16.74 -12.37 -14.18
CA SER A 10 17.59 -11.44 -13.43
C SER A 10 16.81 -10.73 -12.32
N LEU A 11 17.30 -10.86 -11.08
CA LEU A 11 16.68 -10.33 -9.88
C LEU A 11 17.41 -9.06 -9.37
N PRO A 12 16.72 -8.19 -8.61
CA PRO A 12 17.40 -7.18 -7.81
C PRO A 12 18.34 -7.81 -6.79
N LYS A 13 19.13 -6.95 -6.13
CA LYS A 13 19.81 -7.30 -4.88
C LYS A 13 18.80 -7.82 -3.85
N GLU A 14 19.26 -8.70 -2.97
CA GLU A 14 18.42 -9.34 -1.95
C GLU A 14 17.75 -8.32 -1.01
N GLU A 15 18.46 -7.25 -0.65
CA GLU A 15 17.92 -6.17 0.20
C GLU A 15 16.74 -5.46 -0.46
N TYR A 16 16.87 -5.12 -1.75
CA TYR A 16 15.79 -4.49 -2.51
C TYR A 16 14.59 -5.44 -2.69
N LEU A 17 14.84 -6.73 -2.94
CA LEU A 17 13.79 -7.75 -2.96
C LEU A 17 13.07 -7.86 -1.62
N LEU A 18 13.81 -7.84 -0.52
CA LEU A 18 13.24 -7.89 0.82
C LEU A 18 12.38 -6.65 1.09
N LEU A 19 12.84 -5.45 0.71
CA LEU A 19 12.06 -4.21 0.82
C LEU A 19 10.77 -4.27 0.01
N LEU A 20 10.79 -4.81 -1.22
CA LEU A 20 9.58 -5.04 -2.01
C LEU A 20 8.63 -6.03 -1.34
N GLY A 21 9.16 -7.14 -0.81
CA GLY A 21 8.37 -8.14 -0.09
C GLY A 21 7.71 -7.57 1.15
N ILE A 22 8.46 -6.81 1.96
CA ILE A 22 7.95 -6.08 3.12
C ILE A 22 6.84 -5.13 2.68
N SER A 23 7.07 -4.31 1.65
CA SER A 23 6.09 -3.35 1.12
C SER A 23 4.74 -4.01 0.79
N ILE A 24 4.76 -5.12 0.04
CA ILE A 24 3.54 -5.84 -0.32
C ILE A 24 2.88 -6.46 0.92
N SER A 25 3.68 -7.03 1.83
CA SER A 25 3.19 -7.68 3.05
C SER A 25 2.48 -6.69 3.98
N ILE A 26 3.11 -5.54 4.28
CA ILE A 26 2.55 -4.56 5.21
C ILE A 26 1.30 -3.91 4.63
N PHE A 27 1.27 -3.61 3.33
CA PHE A 27 0.08 -3.03 2.69
C PHE A 27 -1.11 -3.98 2.83
N SER A 28 -0.88 -5.27 2.57
CA SER A 28 -1.93 -6.28 2.68
C SER A 28 -2.46 -6.37 4.12
N SER A 29 -1.56 -6.40 5.10
CA SER A 29 -1.94 -6.43 6.52
C SER A 29 -2.70 -5.18 6.95
N ASN A 30 -2.21 -4.01 6.56
CA ASN A 30 -2.76 -2.73 6.97
C ASN A 30 -4.12 -2.44 6.31
N TYR A 31 -4.29 -2.83 5.04
CA TYR A 31 -5.57 -2.74 4.36
C TYR A 31 -6.63 -3.68 4.98
N SER A 32 -6.24 -4.89 5.39
CA SER A 32 -7.10 -5.75 6.19
C SER A 32 -7.46 -5.11 7.53
N PHE A 33 -6.50 -4.49 8.21
CA PHE A 33 -6.74 -3.84 9.50
C PHE A 33 -7.67 -2.62 9.39
N LEU A 34 -7.59 -1.86 8.29
CA LEU A 34 -8.56 -0.81 7.95
C LEU A 34 -9.98 -1.38 7.84
N ILE A 35 -10.15 -2.50 7.13
CA ILE A 35 -11.45 -3.16 6.99
C ILE A 35 -12.00 -3.60 8.35
N GLU A 36 -11.16 -4.18 9.22
CA GLU A 36 -11.57 -4.52 10.59
C GLU A 36 -12.11 -3.32 11.36
N ASN A 37 -11.45 -2.16 11.27
CA ASN A 37 -11.91 -0.94 11.94
C ASN A 37 -13.23 -0.42 11.36
N ILE A 38 -13.40 -0.43 10.05
CA ILE A 38 -14.67 -0.06 9.39
C ILE A 38 -15.79 -0.96 9.91
N LEU A 39 -15.60 -2.29 9.85
CA LEU A 39 -16.65 -3.25 10.23
C LEU A 39 -16.98 -3.20 11.71
N ARG A 40 -16.00 -2.92 12.58
CA ARG A 40 -16.22 -2.75 14.02
C ARG A 40 -17.12 -1.54 14.32
N ASN A 41 -16.97 -0.46 13.56
CA ASN A 41 -17.72 0.78 13.78
C ASN A 41 -18.99 0.88 12.91
N ASP A 42 -19.24 -0.08 12.01
CA ASP A 42 -20.43 -0.15 11.17
C ASP A 42 -21.65 -0.69 11.95
N THR A 43 -22.23 0.16 12.81
CA THR A 43 -23.40 -0.20 13.62
C THR A 43 -24.65 -0.52 12.80
N GLN A 44 -24.69 -0.10 11.53
CA GLN A 44 -25.81 -0.31 10.61
C GLN A 44 -25.64 -1.54 9.70
N GLN A 45 -24.51 -2.25 9.80
CA GLN A 45 -24.18 -3.43 8.99
C GLN A 45 -24.30 -3.18 7.47
N LEU A 46 -23.86 -2.00 7.03
CA LEU A 46 -23.87 -1.60 5.62
C LEU A 46 -22.77 -2.27 4.81
N TYR A 47 -21.74 -2.81 5.46
CA TYR A 47 -20.53 -3.33 4.85
C TYR A 47 -20.17 -4.72 5.34
N ASN A 48 -19.39 -5.46 4.53
CA ASN A 48 -18.78 -6.73 4.90
C ASN A 48 -17.42 -6.88 4.18
N TRP A 49 -16.68 -7.95 4.49
CA TRP A 49 -15.38 -8.20 3.88
C TRP A 49 -15.41 -8.30 2.34
N HIS A 50 -16.38 -9.05 1.80
CA HIS A 50 -16.52 -9.22 0.35
C HIS A 50 -16.71 -7.86 -0.36
N ASP A 51 -17.41 -6.95 0.30
CA ASP A 51 -17.68 -5.61 -0.18
C ASP A 51 -16.47 -4.66 -0.17
N LEU A 52 -15.52 -4.87 0.74
CA LEU A 52 -14.42 -3.93 1.02
C LEU A 52 -13.04 -4.44 0.55
N VAL A 53 -12.87 -5.75 0.35
CA VAL A 53 -11.60 -6.37 -0.05
C VAL A 53 -11.14 -5.98 -1.45
N ASP A 54 -12.06 -5.63 -2.35
CA ASP A 54 -11.74 -5.24 -3.73
C ASP A 54 -11.18 -3.80 -3.77
N VAL A 55 -9.84 -3.70 -3.73
CA VAL A 55 -9.12 -2.41 -3.73
C VAL A 55 -9.41 -1.55 -4.95
N ASN A 56 -9.88 -2.14 -6.07
CA ASN A 56 -10.29 -1.36 -7.24
C ASN A 56 -11.57 -0.55 -6.99
N ARG A 57 -12.23 -0.75 -5.84
CA ARG A 57 -13.39 0.02 -5.38
C ARG A 57 -13.00 1.08 -4.36
N MET A 58 -11.96 1.86 -4.64
CA MET A 58 -11.48 2.96 -3.76
C MET A 58 -12.62 3.86 -3.27
N LYS A 59 -13.57 4.20 -4.16
CA LYS A 59 -14.77 4.98 -3.78
C LYS A 59 -15.58 4.35 -2.66
N LYS A 60 -15.68 3.02 -2.63
CA LYS A 60 -16.43 2.28 -1.61
C LYS A 60 -15.70 2.30 -0.28
N ILE A 61 -14.38 2.11 -0.26
CA ILE A 61 -13.59 2.26 0.97
C ILE A 61 -13.67 3.68 1.51
N TYR A 62 -13.45 4.71 0.68
CA TYR A 62 -13.54 6.09 1.15
C TYR A 62 -14.92 6.40 1.73
N SER A 63 -15.99 5.95 1.07
CA SER A 63 -17.34 6.10 1.60
C SER A 63 -17.53 5.33 2.91
N ALA A 64 -16.94 4.15 3.06
CA ALA A 64 -17.03 3.38 4.30
C ALA A 64 -16.29 4.07 5.44
N VAL A 65 -15.08 4.60 5.20
CA VAL A 65 -14.34 5.42 6.17
C VAL A 65 -15.18 6.61 6.61
N GLN A 66 -15.73 7.39 5.67
CA GLN A 66 -16.57 8.56 5.98
C GLN A 66 -17.81 8.24 6.82
N LYS A 67 -18.38 7.04 6.71
CA LYS A 67 -19.61 6.66 7.42
C LYS A 67 -19.36 5.97 8.75
N THR A 68 -18.19 5.37 8.94
CA THR A 68 -17.93 4.48 10.08
C THR A 68 -16.85 5.00 11.02
N ILE A 69 -15.96 5.88 10.55
CA ILE A 69 -14.88 6.43 11.37
C ILE A 69 -15.33 7.79 11.96
N PRO A 70 -14.95 8.14 13.20
CA PRO A 70 -15.23 9.44 13.79
C PRO A 70 -14.72 10.58 12.91
N GLN A 71 -15.54 11.63 12.78
CA GLN A 71 -15.36 12.70 11.79
C GLN A 71 -14.00 13.39 11.88
N GLU A 72 -13.47 13.54 13.10
CA GLU A 72 -12.17 14.14 13.40
C GLU A 72 -10.97 13.37 12.82
N HIS A 73 -11.12 12.08 12.50
CA HIS A 73 -10.06 11.23 11.94
C HIS A 73 -10.23 10.95 10.43
N VAL A 74 -11.40 11.27 9.87
CA VAL A 74 -11.75 10.89 8.48
C VAL A 74 -10.80 11.50 7.45
N GLU A 75 -10.50 12.80 7.58
CA GLU A 75 -9.67 13.51 6.60
C GLU A 75 -8.24 12.92 6.55
N GLU A 76 -7.60 12.78 7.70
CA GLU A 76 -6.25 12.24 7.80
C GLU A 76 -6.15 10.81 7.26
N ILE A 77 -7.08 9.93 7.63
CA ILE A 77 -7.09 8.53 7.17
C ILE A 77 -7.31 8.46 5.66
N ILE A 78 -8.17 9.30 5.09
CA ILE A 78 -8.42 9.32 3.65
C ILE A 78 -7.19 9.79 2.87
N GLU A 79 -6.51 10.83 3.35
CA GLU A 79 -5.29 11.33 2.70
C GLU A 79 -4.17 10.29 2.76
N LEU A 80 -3.90 9.69 3.93
CA LEU A 80 -2.94 8.59 4.07
C LEU A 80 -3.28 7.43 3.13
N LEU A 81 -4.53 7.00 3.11
CA LEU A 81 -4.97 5.89 2.28
C LEU A 81 -4.82 6.20 0.78
N ARG A 82 -5.09 7.44 0.37
CA ARG A 82 -4.90 7.87 -1.02
C ARG A 82 -3.45 7.78 -1.43
N GLU A 83 -2.53 8.28 -0.61
CA GLU A 83 -1.10 8.21 -0.89
C GLU A 83 -0.59 6.76 -0.91
N ILE A 84 -0.98 5.93 0.07
CA ILE A 84 -0.64 4.52 0.09
C ILE A 84 -1.13 3.83 -1.19
N ILE A 85 -2.39 4.00 -1.59
CA ILE A 85 -2.92 3.32 -2.78
C ILE A 85 -2.22 3.84 -4.05
N ASN A 86 -1.93 5.15 -4.14
CA ASN A 86 -1.20 5.73 -5.26
C ASN A 86 0.19 5.09 -5.42
N LEU A 87 0.97 5.04 -4.34
CA LEU A 87 2.31 4.45 -4.32
C LEU A 87 2.25 2.94 -4.58
N ARG A 88 1.30 2.21 -3.97
CA ARG A 88 1.09 0.78 -4.23
C ARG A 88 0.82 0.52 -5.71
N ASN A 89 -0.01 1.35 -6.35
CA ASN A 89 -0.32 1.22 -7.77
C ASN A 89 0.93 1.43 -8.62
N ARG A 90 1.85 2.32 -8.23
CA ARG A 90 3.13 2.48 -8.91
C ARG A 90 3.99 1.22 -8.82
N ILE A 91 4.05 0.58 -7.65
CA ILE A 91 4.78 -0.68 -7.43
C ILE A 91 4.18 -1.81 -8.27
N VAL A 92 2.86 -1.99 -8.24
CA VAL A 92 2.17 -3.08 -8.95
C VAL A 92 2.22 -2.91 -10.47
N HIS A 93 2.11 -1.67 -10.98
CA HIS A 93 2.18 -1.38 -12.42
C HIS A 93 3.59 -1.05 -12.91
N SER A 94 4.61 -1.37 -12.13
CA SER A 94 6.00 -1.16 -12.51
C SER A 94 6.50 -2.19 -13.51
N PHE A 95 7.66 -1.92 -14.09
CA PHE A 95 8.39 -2.82 -14.97
C PHE A 95 9.87 -2.86 -14.59
N ARG A 96 10.56 -3.93 -15.00
CA ARG A 96 11.98 -4.16 -14.69
C ARG A 96 12.88 -3.32 -15.58
N ILE A 97 13.89 -2.71 -14.99
CA ILE A 97 14.97 -2.02 -15.70
C ILE A 97 16.34 -2.37 -15.10
N THR A 98 17.39 -2.09 -15.87
CA THR A 98 18.74 -1.91 -15.33
C THR A 98 18.92 -0.42 -15.02
N SER A 99 19.17 -0.08 -13.76
CA SER A 99 19.39 1.30 -13.31
C SER A 99 20.68 1.88 -13.87
N SER A 100 20.87 3.19 -13.65
CA SER A 100 22.15 3.87 -13.90
C SER A 100 23.34 3.29 -13.11
N THR A 101 23.07 2.62 -11.98
CA THR A 101 24.07 1.93 -11.15
C THR A 101 24.31 0.47 -11.60
N ASN A 102 23.77 0.06 -12.74
CA ASN A 102 23.83 -1.30 -13.29
C ASN A 102 23.16 -2.37 -12.40
N GLU A 103 22.17 -1.96 -11.59
CA GLU A 103 21.39 -2.83 -10.73
C GLU A 103 20.01 -3.07 -11.30
N GLN A 104 19.44 -4.25 -11.06
CA GLN A 104 18.10 -4.52 -11.52
C GLN A 104 17.04 -3.99 -10.55
N ILE A 105 16.25 -3.00 -10.94
CA ILE A 105 15.22 -2.40 -10.08
C ILE A 105 13.86 -2.34 -10.79
N LEU A 106 12.87 -1.72 -10.14
CA LEU A 106 11.60 -1.39 -10.76
C LEU A 106 11.60 0.09 -11.21
N ALA A 107 10.98 0.35 -12.34
CA ALA A 107 10.62 1.70 -12.79
C ALA A 107 9.11 1.74 -13.06
N THR A 108 8.55 2.93 -12.97
CA THR A 108 7.12 3.16 -13.19
C THR A 108 6.92 4.42 -14.02
N LYS A 109 5.70 4.64 -14.48
CA LYS A 109 5.31 5.84 -15.22
C LYS A 109 4.19 6.55 -14.48
N ASN A 110 4.32 7.85 -14.23
CA ASN A 110 3.19 8.66 -13.76
C ASN A 110 2.11 8.70 -14.87
N PRO A 111 0.85 8.33 -14.58
CA PRO A 111 -0.18 8.25 -15.61
C PRO A 111 -0.61 9.63 -16.12
N ASP A 112 -0.45 10.68 -15.33
CA ASP A 112 -0.86 12.03 -15.66
C ASP A 112 0.26 12.76 -16.41
N THR A 113 1.49 12.71 -15.88
CA THR A 113 2.63 13.44 -16.47
C THR A 113 3.38 12.64 -17.55
N GLN A 114 3.10 11.34 -17.67
CA GLN A 114 3.82 10.38 -18.52
C GLN A 114 5.33 10.24 -18.21
N GLN A 115 5.81 10.89 -17.14
CA GLN A 115 7.21 10.81 -16.72
C GLN A 115 7.50 9.45 -16.10
N GLN A 116 8.63 8.86 -16.49
CA GLN A 116 9.14 7.63 -15.92
C GLN A 116 10.15 7.93 -14.82
N TYR A 117 10.11 7.14 -13.76
CA TYR A 117 11.05 7.24 -12.64
C TYR A 117 11.28 5.88 -12.01
N GLU A 118 12.42 5.77 -11.33
CA GLU A 118 12.83 4.58 -10.61
C GLU A 118 12.04 4.45 -9.29
N ILE A 119 11.59 3.24 -8.98
CA ILE A 119 11.13 2.88 -7.63
C ILE A 119 12.38 2.50 -6.85
N ASN A 120 13.09 3.48 -6.33
CA ASN A 120 14.29 3.26 -5.53
C ASN A 120 13.95 2.83 -4.10
N GLU A 121 14.96 2.61 -3.26
CA GLU A 121 14.73 2.23 -1.86
C GLU A 121 14.00 3.32 -1.06
N GLU A 122 14.25 4.60 -1.35
CA GLU A 122 13.60 5.72 -0.66
C GLU A 122 12.10 5.75 -0.93
N PHE A 123 11.69 5.47 -2.17
CA PHE A 123 10.29 5.28 -2.53
C PHE A 123 9.65 4.17 -1.68
N LEU A 124 10.30 3.02 -1.56
CA LEU A 124 9.79 1.90 -0.77
C LEU A 124 9.74 2.22 0.72
N LYS A 125 10.77 2.89 1.25
CA LYS A 125 10.82 3.34 2.65
C LYS A 125 9.71 4.35 2.96
N ALA A 126 9.46 5.31 2.07
CA ALA A 126 8.35 6.24 2.20
C ALA A 126 6.99 5.53 2.17
N PHE A 127 6.82 4.55 1.26
CA PHE A 127 5.61 3.73 1.24
C PHE A 127 5.40 2.94 2.54
N ILE A 128 6.47 2.40 3.11
CA ILE A 128 6.43 1.72 4.42
C ILE A 128 6.03 2.71 5.52
N ASP A 129 6.62 3.90 5.54
CA ASP A 129 6.34 4.92 6.54
C ASP A 129 4.86 5.37 6.52
N PHE A 130 4.29 5.62 5.34
CA PHE A 130 2.85 5.93 5.24
C PHE A 130 1.97 4.80 5.77
N ASN A 131 2.35 3.53 5.53
CA ASN A 131 1.62 2.39 6.10
C ASN A 131 1.72 2.37 7.63
N ASN A 132 2.88 2.66 8.21
CA ASN A 132 3.03 2.76 9.67
C ASN A 132 2.13 3.87 10.22
N GLN A 133 2.13 5.05 9.62
CA GLN A 133 1.27 6.17 10.05
C GLN A 133 -0.22 5.80 10.01
N LEU A 134 -0.68 5.13 8.94
CA LEU A 134 -2.05 4.64 8.88
C LEU A 134 -2.33 3.58 9.96
N SER A 135 -1.40 2.66 10.18
CA SER A 135 -1.54 1.62 11.21
C SER A 135 -1.67 2.24 12.61
N ASP A 136 -0.87 3.24 12.93
CA ASP A 136 -0.92 3.95 14.20
C ASP A 136 -2.30 4.60 14.41
N ARG A 137 -2.84 5.31 13.41
CA ARG A 137 -4.19 5.90 13.50
C ARG A 137 -5.28 4.87 13.67
N LEU A 138 -5.14 3.71 13.02
CA LEU A 138 -6.09 2.62 13.16
C LEU A 138 -6.00 1.94 14.54
N HIS A 139 -4.83 1.94 15.18
CA HIS A 139 -4.67 1.50 16.57
C HIS A 139 -5.32 2.48 17.55
N ASP A 140 -5.09 3.78 17.37
CA ASP A 140 -5.70 4.84 18.19
C ASP A 140 -7.24 4.71 18.16
N LEU A 141 -7.83 4.52 16.98
CA LEU A 141 -9.28 4.29 16.80
C LEU A 141 -9.79 3.03 17.49
N ARG A 142 -8.95 1.99 17.57
CA ARG A 142 -9.30 0.72 18.21
C ARG A 142 -9.16 0.78 19.73
N GLY A 143 -8.48 1.81 20.25
CA GLY A 143 -8.22 2.05 21.68
C GLY A 143 -7.00 1.30 22.21
N PHE A 144 -5.93 1.17 21.41
CA PHE A 144 -4.66 0.57 21.79
C PHE A 144 -3.53 1.59 21.91
#